data_AF-A0A8J6LPK9-F1
#
_entry.id   AF-A0A8J6LPK9-F1
#
_cell.length_a   1.000
_cell.length_b   1.000
_cell.length_c   1.000
_cell.angle_alpha   90.00
_cell.angle_beta   90.00
_cell.angle_gamma   90.00
#
_symmetry.space_group_name_H-M   'P 1'
#
loop_
_entity.id
_entity.type
_entity.pdbx_description
1 polymer ?
#
loop_
_entity_poly.entity_id
_entity_poly.type
_entity_poly.pdbx_seq_one_letter_code
_entity_poly.pdbx_strand_id
1 'polypeptide(L)'
;MYKRKQLFKLLDNLQATSRIGSGTKLYHFIFLMSQAVLILVGNFGNYLYLTFLGVDNFILNMFNFTQIYLQSAFVLLRCIVLDMVLSRYQRQSRLLLVLTLRNKPPRDLSQVVKAIAKNINVLKCSVDIFNEIFGIPILLHLFCGVSNTLVSLDVFIKSDGTFNAGSTMLNFLNLVYQMTLSVIFWIGIVLNIVMCDAVLTESEKILMKVYKLKSMAADSMSWKYDEVDFLVEMILHRPPQFKAARFFAVDRSTLFSILYSMTSFLLVMVQFKSN
;
A
#
# COMPACT_ATOMS: atom_id res chain seq x y z
N MET A 1 17.36 -15.44 4.89
CA MET A 1 17.18 -15.55 6.37
C MET A 1 16.88 -14.20 7.05
N TYR A 2 17.60 -13.12 6.72
CA TYR A 2 17.44 -11.79 7.36
C TYR A 2 16.00 -11.21 7.27
N LYS A 3 15.40 -11.15 6.07
CA LYS A 3 14.04 -10.61 5.86
C LYS A 3 12.95 -11.34 6.66
N ARG A 4 13.10 -12.65 6.89
CA ARG A 4 12.17 -13.45 7.71
C ARG A 4 12.20 -13.00 9.18
N LYS A 5 13.39 -12.73 9.73
CA LYS A 5 13.54 -12.20 11.10
C LYS A 5 12.91 -10.81 11.24
N GLN A 6 13.07 -9.95 10.23
CA GLN A 6 12.44 -8.63 10.20
C GLN A 6 10.91 -8.70 10.14
N LEU A 7 10.36 -9.63 9.35
CA LEU A 7 8.92 -9.84 9.28
C LEU A 7 8.34 -10.31 10.62
N PHE A 8 8.99 -11.27 11.29
CA PHE A 8 8.56 -11.69 12.63
C PHE A 8 8.65 -10.54 13.63
N LYS A 9 9.75 -9.78 13.63
CA LYS A 9 9.87 -8.59 14.49
C LYS A 9 8.76 -7.56 14.23
N LEU A 10 8.37 -7.37 12.96
CA LEU A 10 7.26 -6.49 12.58
C LEU A 10 5.93 -7.02 13.13
N LEU A 11 5.66 -8.31 12.95
CA LEU A 11 4.45 -8.95 13.47
C LEU A 11 4.42 -8.93 15.01
N ASP A 12 5.54 -9.18 15.68
CA ASP A 12 5.67 -9.14 17.13
C ASP A 12 5.42 -7.72 17.66
N ASN A 13 5.97 -6.69 17.01
CA ASN A 13 5.67 -5.29 17.34
C ASN A 13 4.17 -4.97 17.19
N LEU A 14 3.54 -5.49 16.14
CA LEU A 14 2.11 -5.30 15.86
C LEU A 14 1.22 -6.11 16.82
N GLN A 15 1.70 -7.26 17.30
CA GLN A 15 1.03 -8.11 18.29
C GLN A 15 1.17 -7.56 19.71
N ALA A 16 2.34 -7.06 20.09
CA ALA A 16 2.60 -6.44 21.39
C ALA A 16 1.70 -5.22 21.65
N THR A 17 1.24 -4.59 20.57
CA THR A 17 0.29 -3.46 20.61
C THR A 17 -1.18 -3.92 20.53
N SER A 18 -1.46 -5.22 20.50
CA SER A 18 -2.78 -5.84 20.29
C SER A 18 -3.31 -6.57 21.54
N ARG A 19 -4.61 -6.44 21.80
CA ARG A 19 -5.38 -7.30 22.72
C ARG A 19 -6.69 -7.80 22.09
N ILE A 20 -6.92 -7.60 20.79
CA ILE A 20 -8.26 -7.78 20.17
C ILE A 20 -8.16 -8.70 18.95
N GLY A 21 -8.89 -9.82 19.01
CA GLY A 21 -8.87 -10.92 18.04
C GLY A 21 -10.03 -10.94 17.03
N SER A 22 -10.68 -9.81 16.73
CA SER A 22 -11.88 -9.83 15.86
C SER A 22 -11.62 -9.56 14.37
N GLY A 23 -10.48 -8.97 13.99
CA GLY A 23 -10.21 -8.60 12.59
C GLY A 23 -9.66 -9.72 11.71
N THR A 24 -9.10 -10.79 12.29
CA THR A 24 -8.33 -11.80 11.54
C THR A 24 -9.18 -12.53 10.49
N LYS A 25 -10.43 -12.89 10.80
CA LYS A 25 -11.29 -13.66 9.88
C LYS A 25 -11.57 -12.93 8.56
N LEU A 26 -11.75 -11.61 8.61
CA LEU A 26 -12.05 -10.81 7.41
C LEU A 26 -10.85 -10.77 6.44
N TYR A 27 -9.62 -10.61 6.96
CA TYR A 27 -8.43 -10.59 6.08
C TYR A 27 -8.19 -11.94 5.41
N HIS A 28 -8.41 -13.06 6.12
CA HIS A 28 -8.29 -14.39 5.52
C HIS A 28 -9.31 -14.59 4.41
N PHE A 29 -10.55 -14.11 4.61
CA PHE A 29 -11.59 -14.17 3.59
C PHE A 29 -11.24 -13.31 2.37
N ILE A 30 -10.84 -12.05 2.55
CA ILE A 30 -10.42 -11.16 1.46
C ILE A 30 -9.24 -11.76 0.69
N PHE A 31 -8.25 -12.28 1.41
CA PHE A 31 -7.11 -12.96 0.81
C PHE A 31 -7.57 -14.15 -0.04
N LEU A 32 -8.37 -15.06 0.53
CA LEU A 32 -8.86 -16.25 -0.18
C LEU A 32 -9.65 -15.87 -1.44
N MET A 33 -10.57 -14.90 -1.34
CA MET A 33 -11.36 -14.43 -2.47
C MET A 33 -10.49 -13.81 -3.58
N SER A 34 -9.50 -13.01 -3.22
CA SER A 34 -8.58 -12.43 -4.20
C SER A 34 -7.72 -13.50 -4.91
N GLN A 35 -7.29 -14.53 -4.19
CA GLN A 35 -6.57 -15.67 -4.80
C GLN A 35 -7.47 -16.47 -5.73
N ALA A 36 -8.73 -16.71 -5.35
CA ALA A 36 -9.70 -17.42 -6.18
C ALA A 36 -9.95 -16.69 -7.51
N VAL A 37 -10.12 -15.35 -7.46
CA VAL A 37 -10.28 -14.53 -8.68
C VAL A 37 -9.03 -14.62 -9.57
N LEU A 38 -7.83 -14.51 -9.01
CA LEU A 38 -6.58 -14.61 -9.78
C LEU A 38 -6.41 -15.99 -10.42
N ILE A 39 -6.72 -17.06 -9.70
CA ILE A 39 -6.67 -18.43 -10.22
C ILE A 39 -7.67 -18.60 -11.36
N LEU A 40 -8.89 -18.06 -11.23
CA LEU A 40 -9.91 -18.12 -12.28
C LEU A 40 -9.47 -17.38 -13.54
N VAL A 41 -8.94 -16.16 -13.40
CA VAL A 41 -8.39 -15.37 -14.52
C VAL A 41 -7.20 -16.07 -15.16
N GLY A 42 -6.30 -16.65 -14.36
CA GLY A 42 -5.16 -17.41 -14.85
C GLY A 42 -5.53 -18.64 -15.65
N ASN A 43 -6.48 -19.45 -15.14
CA ASN A 43 -6.98 -20.62 -15.85
C ASN A 43 -7.66 -20.23 -17.17
N PHE A 44 -8.43 -19.14 -17.19
CA PHE A 44 -9.01 -18.62 -18.41
C PHE A 44 -7.94 -18.20 -19.44
N GLY A 45 -6.90 -17.48 -19.02
CA GLY A 45 -5.76 -17.14 -19.86
C GLY A 45 -5.04 -18.37 -20.40
N ASN A 46 -4.75 -19.34 -19.53
CA ASN A 46 -4.10 -20.59 -19.90
C ASN A 46 -4.90 -21.37 -20.95
N TYR A 47 -6.22 -21.44 -20.79
CA TYR A 47 -7.11 -22.05 -21.78
C TYR A 47 -7.03 -21.34 -23.14
N LEU A 48 -7.13 -20.00 -23.15
CA LEU A 48 -7.01 -19.22 -24.39
C LEU A 48 -5.68 -19.45 -25.11
N TYR A 49 -4.58 -19.39 -24.37
CA TYR A 49 -3.25 -19.53 -24.97
C TYR A 49 -2.98 -20.95 -25.46
N LEU A 50 -3.39 -21.98 -24.71
CA LEU A 50 -3.20 -23.38 -25.10
C LEU A 50 -4.03 -23.74 -26.34
N THR A 51 -5.28 -23.29 -26.42
CA THR A 51 -6.19 -23.67 -27.51
C THR A 51 -5.90 -22.90 -28.81
N PHE A 52 -5.46 -21.65 -28.73
CA PHE A 52 -5.44 -20.78 -29.91
C PHE A 52 -4.07 -20.24 -30.33
N LEU A 53 -3.11 -20.12 -29.40
CA LEU A 53 -1.80 -19.48 -29.66
C LEU A 53 -0.64 -20.48 -29.68
N GLY A 54 -0.88 -21.74 -29.33
CA GLY A 54 0.13 -22.80 -29.32
C GLY A 54 0.93 -22.90 -28.02
N VAL A 55 1.76 -23.95 -27.94
CA VAL A 55 2.44 -24.37 -26.70
C VAL A 55 3.50 -23.35 -26.24
N ASP A 56 4.24 -22.73 -27.18
CA ASP A 56 5.29 -21.76 -26.82
C ASP A 56 4.71 -20.53 -26.13
N ASN A 57 3.61 -19.99 -26.67
CA ASN A 57 2.90 -18.86 -26.08
C ASN A 57 2.25 -19.25 -24.75
N PHE A 58 1.78 -20.50 -24.61
CA PHE A 58 1.28 -21.02 -23.33
C PHE A 58 2.36 -21.04 -22.24
N ILE A 59 3.57 -21.51 -22.54
CA ILE A 59 4.69 -21.52 -21.58
C ILE A 59 5.01 -20.09 -21.12
N LEU A 60 5.06 -19.14 -22.07
CA LEU A 60 5.28 -17.73 -21.74
C LEU A 60 4.17 -17.15 -20.86
N ASN A 61 2.90 -17.45 -21.16
CA ASN A 61 1.77 -17.03 -20.35
C ASN A 61 1.82 -17.62 -18.93
N MET A 62 2.21 -18.88 -18.78
CA MET A 62 2.39 -19.52 -17.46
C MET A 62 3.45 -18.83 -16.61
N PHE A 63 4.57 -18.44 -17.23
CA PHE A 63 5.61 -17.67 -16.54
C PHE A 63 5.09 -16.29 -16.09
N ASN A 64 4.45 -15.55 -16.99
CA ASN A 64 3.85 -14.25 -16.70
C ASN A 64 2.78 -14.34 -15.62
N PHE A 65 1.91 -15.35 -15.69
CA PHE A 65 0.87 -15.59 -14.68
C PHE A 65 1.48 -15.89 -13.31
N THR A 66 2.51 -16.74 -13.26
CA THR A 66 3.22 -17.04 -12.00
C THR A 66 3.82 -15.77 -11.39
N GLN A 67 4.43 -14.92 -12.21
CA GLN A 67 4.96 -13.63 -11.76
C GLN A 67 3.85 -12.71 -11.21
N ILE A 68 2.74 -12.56 -11.93
CA ILE A 68 1.59 -11.73 -11.51
C ILE A 68 0.97 -12.28 -10.23
N TYR A 69 0.82 -13.59 -10.12
CA TYR A 69 0.28 -14.26 -8.94
C TYR A 69 1.15 -13.99 -7.71
N LEU A 70 2.46 -14.18 -7.82
CA LEU A 70 3.41 -13.88 -6.73
C LEU A 70 3.36 -12.40 -6.34
N GLN A 71 3.38 -11.50 -7.33
CA GLN A 71 3.30 -10.06 -7.08
C GLN A 71 2.00 -9.67 -6.37
N SER A 72 0.88 -10.28 -6.75
CA SER A 72 -0.42 -10.06 -6.12
C SER A 72 -0.47 -10.59 -4.68
N ALA A 73 0.12 -11.77 -4.41
CA ALA A 73 0.27 -12.27 -3.05
C ALA A 73 1.09 -11.30 -2.17
N PHE A 74 2.17 -10.73 -2.72
CA PHE A 74 2.96 -9.69 -2.03
C PHE A 74 2.22 -8.37 -1.86
N VAL A 75 1.37 -7.95 -2.82
CA VAL A 75 0.46 -6.80 -2.68
C VAL A 75 -0.47 -7.00 -1.49
N LEU A 76 -1.11 -8.15 -1.40
CA LEU A 76 -2.07 -8.44 -0.33
C LEU A 76 -1.40 -8.48 1.03
N LEU A 77 -0.23 -9.14 1.13
CA LEU A 77 0.55 -9.17 2.36
C LEU A 77 0.90 -7.74 2.83
N ARG A 78 1.31 -6.87 1.90
CA ARG A 78 1.58 -5.45 2.21
C ARG A 78 0.33 -4.73 2.71
N CYS A 79 -0.81 -4.89 2.04
CA CYS A 79 -2.06 -4.28 2.47
C CYS A 79 -2.47 -4.74 3.87
N ILE A 80 -2.33 -6.04 4.20
CA ILE A 80 -2.63 -6.56 5.54
C ILE A 80 -1.73 -5.91 6.59
N VAL A 81 -0.41 -5.83 6.32
CA VAL A 81 0.54 -5.21 7.23
C VAL A 81 0.27 -3.71 7.40
N LEU A 82 -0.02 -2.99 6.32
CA LEU A 82 -0.37 -1.57 6.35
C LEU A 82 -1.66 -1.32 7.13
N ASP A 83 -2.68 -2.16 6.95
CA ASP A 83 -3.93 -2.03 7.70
C ASP A 83 -3.74 -2.32 9.19
N MET A 84 -2.88 -3.29 9.54
CA MET A 84 -2.46 -3.50 10.92
C MET A 84 -1.76 -2.27 11.49
N VAL A 85 -0.83 -1.64 10.75
CA VAL A 85 -0.19 -0.39 11.18
C VAL A 85 -1.23 0.73 11.34
N LEU A 86 -2.11 0.91 10.36
CA LEU A 86 -3.15 1.93 10.33
C LEU A 86 -4.09 1.81 11.54
N SER A 87 -4.61 0.61 11.81
CA SER A 87 -5.50 0.37 12.96
C SER A 87 -4.85 0.74 14.30
N ARG A 88 -3.52 0.59 14.42
CA ARG A 88 -2.77 0.98 15.62
C ARG A 88 -2.58 2.49 15.73
N TYR A 89 -2.29 3.17 14.64
CA TYR A 89 -2.29 4.64 14.61
C TYR A 89 -3.67 5.19 14.98
N GLN A 90 -4.75 4.68 14.38
CA GLN A 90 -6.13 5.06 14.71
C GLN A 90 -6.44 4.82 16.19
N ARG A 91 -5.95 3.73 16.80
CA ARG A 91 -6.12 3.48 18.24
C ARG A 91 -5.46 4.56 19.09
N GLN A 92 -4.21 4.95 18.80
CA GLN A 92 -3.55 6.03 19.54
C GLN A 92 -4.28 7.36 19.33
N SER A 93 -4.73 7.63 18.11
CA SER A 93 -5.56 8.79 17.74
C SER A 93 -6.87 8.85 18.56
N ARG A 94 -7.52 7.71 18.81
CA ARG A 94 -8.71 7.62 19.67
C ARG A 94 -8.39 7.80 21.15
N LEU A 95 -7.30 7.21 21.65
CA LEU A 95 -6.86 7.39 23.04
C LEU A 95 -6.58 8.87 23.35
N LEU A 96 -5.86 9.56 22.45
CA LEU A 96 -5.62 10.99 22.58
C LEU A 96 -6.92 11.80 22.55
N LEU A 97 -7.85 11.47 21.66
CA LEU A 97 -9.15 12.15 21.61
C LEU A 97 -9.89 12.06 22.96
N VAL A 98 -9.92 10.88 23.57
CA VAL A 98 -10.56 10.68 24.89
C VAL A 98 -9.88 11.51 25.97
N LEU A 99 -8.56 11.67 25.92
CA LEU A 99 -7.83 12.55 26.85
C LEU A 99 -8.16 14.02 26.62
N THR A 100 -8.22 14.47 25.36
CA THR A 100 -8.54 15.86 25.00
C THR A 100 -9.98 16.26 25.34
N LEU A 101 -10.92 15.31 25.31
CA LEU A 101 -12.33 15.57 25.64
C LEU A 101 -12.61 15.55 27.15
N ARG A 102 -11.67 15.09 27.98
CA ARG A 102 -11.89 14.98 29.42
C ARG A 102 -11.64 16.33 30.08
N ASN A 103 -12.70 16.96 30.62
CA ASN A 103 -12.62 18.25 31.32
C ASN A 103 -11.64 18.28 32.51
N LYS A 104 -11.34 17.12 33.11
CA LYS A 104 -10.32 17.00 34.15
C LYS A 104 -9.26 15.99 33.72
N PRO A 105 -7.99 16.39 33.64
CA PRO A 105 -6.89 15.49 33.28
C PRO A 105 -6.76 14.38 34.32
N PRO A 106 -6.58 13.11 33.90
CA PRO A 106 -6.36 12.02 34.83
C PRO A 106 -5.12 12.27 35.70
N ARG A 107 -5.14 11.78 36.95
CA ARG A 107 -3.96 11.76 37.82
C ARG A 107 -2.78 11.10 37.11
N ASP A 108 -3.05 10.06 36.33
CA ASP A 108 -2.04 9.27 35.61
C ASP A 108 -1.74 9.77 34.18
N LEU A 109 -2.04 11.03 33.85
CA LEU A 109 -1.82 11.58 32.49
C LEU A 109 -0.37 11.36 32.01
N SER A 110 0.62 11.59 32.88
CA SER A 110 2.04 11.34 32.59
C SER A 110 2.29 9.90 32.12
N GLN A 111 1.74 8.91 32.84
CA GLN A 111 1.92 7.50 32.49
C GLN A 111 1.25 7.16 31.16
N VAL A 112 0.05 7.70 30.91
CA VAL A 112 -0.68 7.48 29.65
C VAL A 112 0.06 8.13 28.48
N VAL A 113 0.55 9.35 28.63
CA VAL A 113 1.34 10.07 27.61
C VAL A 113 2.64 9.32 27.31
N LYS A 114 3.37 8.86 28.32
CA LYS A 114 4.58 8.03 28.15
C LYS A 114 4.27 6.71 27.43
N ALA A 115 3.15 6.07 27.76
CA ALA A 115 2.71 4.86 27.08
C ALA A 115 2.36 5.12 25.59
N ILE A 116 1.67 6.22 25.29
CA ILE A 116 1.38 6.65 23.92
C ILE A 116 2.67 6.95 23.15
N ALA A 117 3.61 7.70 23.76
CA ALA A 117 4.91 8.02 23.17
C ALA A 117 5.67 6.73 22.78
N LYS A 118 5.77 5.79 23.72
CA LYS A 118 6.41 4.49 23.49
C LYS A 118 5.73 3.73 22.33
N ASN A 119 4.40 3.69 22.31
CA ASN A 119 3.65 3.01 21.26
C ASN A 119 3.86 3.65 19.88
N ILE A 120 3.85 4.98 19.79
CA ILE A 120 4.10 5.70 18.53
C ILE A 120 5.53 5.44 18.04
N ASN A 121 6.51 5.44 18.94
CA ASN A 121 7.89 5.12 18.57
C ASN A 121 8.04 3.67 18.06
N VAL A 122 7.35 2.71 18.67
CA VAL A 122 7.30 1.33 18.17
C VAL A 122 6.63 1.26 16.79
N LEU A 123 5.54 2.00 16.58
CA LEU A 123 4.85 2.05 15.28
C LEU A 123 5.74 2.66 14.18
N LYS A 124 6.47 3.74 14.51
CA LYS A 124 7.46 4.33 13.60
C LYS A 124 8.54 3.32 13.24
N CYS A 125 9.08 2.58 14.21
CA CYS A 125 10.06 1.52 13.96
C CYS A 125 9.48 0.41 13.06
N SER A 126 8.20 0.07 13.25
CA SER A 126 7.49 -0.86 12.36
C SER A 126 7.37 -0.35 10.92
N VAL A 127 7.12 0.95 10.72
CA VAL A 127 7.11 1.58 9.38
C VAL A 127 8.51 1.55 8.75
N ASP A 128 9.57 1.81 9.52
CA ASP A 128 10.95 1.69 9.03
C ASP A 128 11.27 0.26 8.57
N ILE A 129 10.90 -0.75 9.37
CA ILE A 129 11.06 -2.16 9.01
C ILE A 129 10.22 -2.52 7.78
N PHE A 130 9.00 -1.98 7.67
CA PHE A 130 8.16 -2.15 6.48
C PHE A 130 8.87 -1.63 5.22
N ASN A 131 9.47 -0.44 5.28
CA ASN A 131 10.22 0.13 4.15
C ASN A 131 11.43 -0.73 3.76
N GLU A 132 12.12 -1.34 4.73
CA GLU A 132 13.26 -2.22 4.43
C GLU A 132 12.82 -3.53 3.74
N ILE A 133 11.70 -4.11 4.16
CA ILE A 133 11.18 -5.36 3.59
C ILE A 133 10.55 -5.10 2.23
N PHE A 134 9.68 -4.10 2.15
CA PHE A 134 8.75 -3.88 1.04
C PHE A 134 9.13 -2.71 0.14
N GLY A 135 10.10 -1.87 0.50
CA GLY A 135 10.49 -0.72 -0.32
C GLY A 135 10.95 -1.09 -1.73
N ILE A 136 11.82 -2.10 -1.87
CA ILE A 136 12.25 -2.62 -3.18
C ILE A 136 11.08 -3.27 -3.93
N PRO A 137 10.29 -4.18 -3.32
CA PRO A 137 9.08 -4.71 -3.95
C PRO A 137 8.09 -3.62 -4.42
N ILE A 138 7.90 -2.54 -3.67
CA ILE A 138 7.03 -1.42 -4.07
C ILE A 138 7.61 -0.76 -5.33
N LEU A 139 8.90 -0.43 -5.33
CA LEU A 139 9.57 0.19 -6.48
C LEU A 139 9.43 -0.68 -7.74
N LEU A 140 9.79 -1.96 -7.65
CA LEU A 140 9.72 -2.89 -8.79
C LEU A 140 8.29 -3.08 -9.27
N HIS A 141 7.33 -3.16 -8.35
CA HIS A 141 5.92 -3.33 -8.70
C HIS A 141 5.37 -2.10 -9.44
N LEU A 142 5.73 -0.89 -9.00
CA LEU A 142 5.38 0.35 -9.70
C LEU A 142 6.02 0.41 -11.09
N PHE A 143 7.31 0.12 -11.20
CA PHE A 143 8.04 0.12 -12.47
C PHE A 143 7.45 -0.89 -13.46
N CYS A 144 7.23 -2.14 -13.02
CA CYS A 144 6.58 -3.16 -13.87
C CYS A 144 5.18 -2.74 -14.30
N GLY A 145 4.38 -2.14 -13.40
CA GLY A 145 3.03 -1.68 -13.74
C GLY A 145 3.00 -0.62 -14.82
N VAL A 146 3.84 0.41 -14.66
CA VAL A 146 3.96 1.49 -15.64
C VAL A 146 4.45 0.93 -16.98
N SER A 147 5.54 0.17 -16.98
CA SER A 147 6.09 -0.42 -18.20
C SER A 147 5.11 -1.32 -18.93
N ASN A 148 4.43 -2.23 -18.21
CA ASN A 148 3.43 -3.12 -18.79
C ASN A 148 2.26 -2.33 -19.38
N THR A 149 1.81 -1.26 -18.71
CA THR A 149 0.71 -0.44 -19.21
C THR A 149 1.11 0.33 -20.46
N LEU A 150 2.32 0.88 -20.49
CA LEU A 150 2.85 1.56 -21.66
C LEU A 150 3.01 0.62 -22.86
N VAL A 151 3.50 -0.60 -22.64
CA VAL A 151 3.60 -1.63 -23.69
C VAL A 151 2.20 -2.02 -24.20
N SER A 152 1.24 -2.24 -23.31
CA SER A 152 -0.14 -2.56 -23.69
C SER A 152 -0.77 -1.43 -24.50
N LEU A 153 -0.52 -0.17 -24.12
CA LEU A 153 -0.99 1.00 -24.86
C LEU A 153 -0.30 1.16 -26.22
N ASP A 154 1.00 0.88 -26.32
CA ASP A 154 1.75 0.87 -27.59
C ASP A 154 1.15 -0.14 -28.58
N VAL A 155 0.92 -1.37 -28.11
CA VAL A 155 0.31 -2.42 -28.92
C VAL A 155 -1.10 -2.01 -29.35
N PHE A 156 -1.89 -1.45 -28.43
CA PHE A 156 -3.23 -0.96 -28.74
C PHE A 156 -3.19 0.14 -29.81
N ILE A 157 -2.31 1.14 -29.64
CA ILE A 157 -2.14 2.25 -30.58
C ILE A 157 -1.67 1.73 -31.95
N LYS A 158 -0.66 0.86 -32.02
CA LYS A 158 -0.12 0.35 -33.29
C LYS A 158 -1.04 -0.60 -34.04
N SER A 159 -1.94 -1.29 -33.33
CA SER A 159 -2.83 -2.27 -33.96
C SER A 159 -3.94 -1.66 -34.82
N ASP A 160 -4.09 -0.33 -34.90
CA ASP A 160 -5.21 0.37 -35.58
C ASP A 160 -6.61 -0.13 -35.15
N GLY A 161 -6.70 -0.83 -34.01
CA GLY A 161 -7.91 -1.56 -33.61
C GLY A 161 -8.18 -2.84 -34.43
N THR A 162 -7.38 -3.11 -35.46
CA THR A 162 -7.43 -4.31 -36.30
C THR A 162 -6.34 -5.30 -35.88
N PHE A 163 -6.71 -6.24 -35.03
CA PHE A 163 -5.83 -7.37 -34.71
C PHE A 163 -5.82 -8.35 -35.89
N ASN A 164 -4.75 -8.34 -36.69
CA ASN A 164 -4.62 -9.12 -37.93
C ASN A 164 -4.12 -10.58 -37.73
N ALA A 165 -4.29 -11.16 -36.55
CA ALA A 165 -3.80 -12.52 -36.25
C ALA A 165 -4.92 -13.38 -35.64
N GLY A 166 -5.84 -13.89 -36.46
CA GLY A 166 -6.86 -14.86 -36.07
C GLY A 166 -8.31 -14.39 -36.27
N SER A 167 -9.27 -15.20 -35.81
CA SER A 167 -10.69 -14.80 -35.82
C SER A 167 -10.89 -13.57 -34.94
N THR A 168 -11.71 -12.61 -35.39
CA THR A 168 -11.98 -11.34 -34.67
C THR A 168 -12.35 -11.56 -33.20
N MET A 169 -13.01 -12.68 -32.89
CA MET A 169 -13.39 -13.07 -31.53
C MET A 169 -12.19 -13.41 -30.63
N LEU A 170 -11.17 -14.11 -31.14
CA LEU A 170 -9.98 -14.48 -30.36
C LEU A 170 -9.21 -13.25 -29.91
N ASN A 171 -9.03 -12.29 -30.82
CA ASN A 171 -8.33 -11.06 -30.55
C ASN A 171 -9.05 -10.22 -29.50
N PHE A 172 -10.38 -10.16 -29.59
CA PHE A 172 -11.20 -9.53 -28.57
C PHE A 172 -11.04 -10.19 -27.19
N LEU A 173 -11.08 -11.53 -27.13
CA LEU A 173 -10.90 -12.26 -25.86
C LEU A 173 -9.51 -12.04 -25.25
N ASN A 174 -8.46 -12.04 -26.07
CA ASN A 174 -7.10 -11.74 -25.62
C ASN A 174 -7.00 -10.30 -25.09
N LEU A 175 -7.59 -9.32 -25.78
CA LEU A 175 -7.64 -7.93 -25.32
C LEU A 175 -8.33 -7.83 -23.95
N VAL A 176 -9.50 -8.46 -23.79
CA VAL A 176 -10.24 -8.48 -22.52
C VAL A 176 -9.40 -9.09 -21.40
N TYR A 177 -8.69 -10.20 -21.67
CA TYR A 177 -7.80 -10.83 -20.70
C TYR A 177 -6.66 -9.90 -20.26
N GLN A 178 -5.96 -9.26 -21.21
CA GLN A 178 -4.87 -8.33 -20.92
C GLN A 178 -5.34 -7.09 -20.16
N MET A 179 -6.50 -6.54 -20.53
CA MET A 179 -7.12 -5.41 -19.81
C MET A 179 -7.52 -5.81 -18.38
N THR A 180 -8.07 -7.01 -18.20
CA THR A 180 -8.44 -7.54 -16.88
C THR A 180 -7.22 -7.67 -15.97
N LEU A 181 -6.13 -8.26 -16.47
CA LEU A 181 -4.87 -8.36 -15.72
C LEU A 181 -4.31 -6.98 -15.36
N SER A 182 -4.33 -6.04 -16.32
CA SER A 182 -3.86 -4.66 -16.10
C SER A 182 -4.68 -3.97 -15.02
N VAL A 183 -6.00 -4.09 -15.05
CA VAL A 183 -6.89 -3.50 -14.03
C VAL A 183 -6.63 -4.09 -12.65
N ILE A 184 -6.51 -5.42 -12.52
CA ILE A 184 -6.18 -6.08 -11.25
C ILE A 184 -4.84 -5.55 -10.70
N PHE A 185 -3.85 -5.40 -11.57
CA PHE A 185 -2.55 -4.89 -11.22
C PHE A 185 -2.61 -3.44 -10.70
N TRP A 186 -3.32 -2.56 -11.41
CA TRP A 186 -3.51 -1.17 -11.02
C TRP A 186 -4.27 -1.02 -9.71
N ILE A 187 -5.32 -1.82 -9.49
CA ILE A 187 -6.03 -1.86 -8.21
C ILE A 187 -5.05 -2.16 -7.08
N GLY A 188 -4.15 -3.13 -7.26
CA GLY A 188 -3.10 -3.45 -6.29
C GLY A 188 -2.17 -2.28 -5.97
N ILE A 189 -1.70 -1.55 -6.99
CA ILE A 189 -0.88 -0.34 -6.82
C ILE A 189 -1.64 0.74 -6.05
N VAL A 190 -2.84 1.08 -6.51
CA VAL A 190 -3.66 2.15 -5.94
C VAL A 190 -3.96 1.86 -4.48
N LEU A 191 -4.36 0.63 -4.15
CA LEU A 191 -4.63 0.21 -2.77
C LEU A 191 -3.41 0.37 -1.87
N ASN A 192 -2.21 0.00 -2.32
CA ASN A 192 -0.99 0.18 -1.52
C ASN A 192 -0.70 1.66 -1.26
N ILE A 193 -0.79 2.51 -2.29
CA ILE A 193 -0.53 3.95 -2.15
C ILE A 193 -1.54 4.59 -1.20
N VAL A 194 -2.84 4.29 -1.38
CA VAL A 194 -3.91 4.82 -0.52
C VAL A 194 -3.76 4.36 0.93
N MET A 195 -3.36 3.11 1.17
CA MET A 195 -3.14 2.61 2.53
C MET A 195 -1.93 3.28 3.21
N CYS A 196 -0.83 3.50 2.47
CA CYS A 196 0.30 4.30 2.97
C CYS A 196 -0.15 5.71 3.35
N ASP A 197 -0.88 6.38 2.46
CA ASP A 197 -1.41 7.74 2.66
C ASP A 197 -2.37 7.83 3.87
N ALA A 198 -3.21 6.81 4.06
CA ALA A 198 -4.10 6.73 5.21
C ALA A 198 -3.32 6.67 6.54
N VAL A 199 -2.20 5.95 6.60
CA VAL A 199 -1.33 5.91 7.79
C VAL A 199 -0.68 7.27 8.04
N LEU A 200 -0.19 7.93 6.99
CA LEU A 200 0.37 9.29 7.09
C LEU A 200 -0.67 10.27 7.63
N THR A 201 -1.86 10.27 7.05
CA THR A 201 -2.99 11.12 7.47
C THR A 201 -3.39 10.87 8.93
N GLU A 202 -3.44 9.61 9.38
CA GLU A 202 -3.71 9.31 10.79
C GLU A 202 -2.59 9.77 11.72
N SER A 203 -1.33 9.74 11.27
CA SER A 203 -0.20 10.27 12.05
C SER A 203 -0.27 11.80 12.21
N GLU A 204 -0.70 12.52 11.18
CA GLU A 204 -0.93 13.97 11.24
C GLU A 204 -2.09 14.33 12.18
N LYS A 205 -3.18 13.54 12.15
CA LYS A 205 -4.29 13.69 13.11
C LYS A 205 -3.84 13.49 14.56
N ILE A 206 -2.95 12.54 14.82
CA ILE A 206 -2.33 12.37 16.14
C ILE A 206 -1.58 13.64 16.52
N LEU A 207 -0.70 14.14 15.65
CA LEU A 207 0.08 15.35 15.92
C LEU A 207 -0.81 16.55 16.26
N MET A 208 -1.86 16.80 15.47
CA MET A 208 -2.84 17.87 15.76
C MET A 208 -3.52 17.70 17.13
N LYS A 209 -3.88 16.47 17.51
CA LYS A 209 -4.49 16.19 18.82
C LYS A 209 -3.50 16.38 19.97
N VAL A 210 -2.23 16.02 19.78
CA VAL A 210 -1.18 16.27 20.79
C VAL A 210 -0.94 17.78 20.95
N TYR A 211 -0.93 18.56 19.87
CA TYR A 211 -0.86 20.03 19.98
C TYR A 211 -2.03 20.62 20.77
N LYS A 212 -3.26 20.13 20.53
CA LYS A 212 -4.43 20.55 21.30
C LYS A 212 -4.33 20.13 22.78
N LEU A 213 -3.73 18.97 23.06
CA LEU A 213 -3.46 18.54 24.44
C LEU A 213 -2.40 19.45 25.11
N LYS A 214 -1.37 19.86 24.35
CA LYS A 214 -0.32 20.77 24.82
C LYS A 214 -0.90 22.13 25.22
N SER A 215 -1.78 22.72 24.40
CA SER A 215 -2.39 24.01 24.73
C SER A 215 -3.25 23.92 26.00
N MET A 216 -4.03 22.86 26.17
CA MET A 216 -4.82 22.64 27.41
C MET A 216 -3.95 22.43 28.66
N ALA A 217 -2.79 21.78 28.50
CA ALA A 217 -1.87 21.53 29.61
C ALA A 217 -1.20 22.83 30.08
N ALA A 218 -0.84 23.73 29.15
CA ALA A 218 -0.26 25.03 29.45
C ALA A 218 -1.18 25.88 30.34
N ASP A 219 -2.49 25.84 30.10
CA ASP A 219 -3.48 26.62 30.85
C ASP A 219 -3.76 26.08 32.27
N SER A 220 -3.49 24.79 32.53
CA SER A 220 -3.97 24.11 33.76
C SER A 220 -2.90 23.49 34.65
N MET A 221 -1.73 23.07 34.14
CA MET A 221 -0.72 22.35 34.94
C MET A 221 0.70 22.50 34.35
N SER A 222 1.58 23.24 35.04
CA SER A 222 2.96 23.49 34.61
C SER A 222 3.84 22.22 34.53
N TRP A 223 3.73 21.28 35.46
CA TRP A 223 4.62 20.10 35.52
C TRP A 223 4.29 18.98 34.52
N LYS A 224 3.07 18.97 33.95
CA LYS A 224 2.68 18.00 32.92
C LYS A 224 3.01 18.49 31.51
N TYR A 225 3.47 19.74 31.38
CA TYR A 225 3.78 20.37 30.11
C TYR A 225 4.99 19.70 29.45
N ASP A 226 6.06 19.44 30.20
CA ASP A 226 7.31 18.87 29.69
C ASP A 226 7.11 17.51 29.01
N GLU A 227 6.21 16.68 29.53
CA GLU A 227 5.96 15.34 29.01
C GLU A 227 5.13 15.35 27.73
N VAL A 228 4.19 16.29 27.63
CA VAL A 228 3.43 16.52 26.39
C VAL A 228 4.32 17.18 25.34
N ASP A 229 5.23 18.07 25.75
CA ASP A 229 6.18 18.72 24.85
C ASP A 229 7.16 17.70 24.25
N PHE A 230 7.70 16.81 25.08
CA PHE A 230 8.50 15.67 24.62
C PHE A 230 7.74 14.80 23.61
N LEU A 231 6.45 14.54 23.83
CA LEU A 231 5.62 13.79 22.88
C LEU A 231 5.47 14.54 21.54
N VAL A 232 5.24 15.86 21.57
CA VAL A 232 5.17 16.70 20.36
C VAL A 232 6.48 16.63 19.59
N GLU A 233 7.60 16.89 20.25
CA GLU A 233 8.93 16.87 19.63
C GLU A 233 9.24 15.51 19.00
N MET A 234 8.92 14.41 19.70
CA MET A 234 9.15 13.06 19.21
C MET A 234 8.35 12.78 17.92
N ILE A 235 7.08 13.20 17.86
CA ILE A 235 6.24 12.99 16.67
C ILE A 235 6.69 13.90 15.52
N LEU A 236 6.98 15.17 15.82
CA LEU A 236 7.36 16.18 14.83
C LEU A 236 8.69 15.85 14.14
N HIS A 237 9.69 15.40 14.90
CA HIS A 237 11.02 15.09 14.36
C HIS A 237 11.10 13.71 13.71
N ARG A 238 10.12 12.83 13.96
CA ARG A 238 10.13 11.44 13.46
C ARG A 238 8.77 11.01 12.91
N PRO A 239 8.21 11.73 11.92
CA PRO A 239 6.97 11.29 11.29
C PRO A 239 7.19 9.94 10.58
N PRO A 240 6.18 9.07 10.52
CA PRO A 240 6.27 7.89 9.66
C PRO A 240 6.42 8.37 8.21
N GLN A 241 7.29 7.71 7.46
CA GLN A 241 7.46 7.97 6.03
C GLN A 241 7.52 6.64 5.31
N PHE A 242 6.67 6.43 4.30
CA PHE A 242 6.77 5.25 3.44
C PHE A 242 7.71 5.55 2.29
N LYS A 243 8.72 4.70 2.05
CA LYS A 243 9.75 4.93 1.02
C LYS A 243 9.90 3.73 0.10
N ALA A 244 9.85 3.98 -1.20
CA ALA A 244 10.15 2.98 -2.22
C ALA A 244 11.67 2.87 -2.39
N ALA A 245 12.28 1.90 -1.68
CA ALA A 245 13.73 1.63 -1.70
C ALA A 245 14.61 2.87 -1.47
N ARG A 246 14.12 3.83 -0.67
CA ARG A 246 14.75 5.13 -0.38
C ARG A 246 14.86 6.10 -1.57
N PHE A 247 14.32 5.77 -2.74
CA PHE A 247 14.32 6.68 -3.91
C PHE A 247 13.30 7.80 -3.76
N PHE A 248 12.05 7.45 -3.40
CA PHE A 248 10.98 8.43 -3.23
C PHE A 248 10.01 8.04 -2.11
N ALA A 249 9.30 9.03 -1.58
CA ALA A 249 8.23 8.84 -0.62
C ALA A 249 6.97 8.34 -1.33
N VAL A 250 6.28 7.37 -0.74
CA VAL A 250 5.03 6.81 -1.28
C VAL A 250 3.86 7.47 -0.56
N ASP A 251 3.21 8.38 -1.28
CA ASP A 251 2.06 9.15 -0.82
C ASP A 251 1.01 9.28 -1.94
N ARG A 252 -0.12 9.93 -1.66
CA ARG A 252 -1.15 10.16 -2.69
C ARG A 252 -0.64 10.94 -3.90
N SER A 253 0.34 11.84 -3.73
CA SER A 253 0.91 12.62 -4.84
C SER A 253 1.64 11.73 -5.85
N THR A 254 2.23 10.62 -5.37
CA THR A 254 2.91 9.62 -6.21
C THR A 254 1.99 9.07 -7.29
N LEU A 255 0.72 8.81 -6.98
CA LEU A 255 -0.26 8.29 -7.95
C LEU A 255 -0.51 9.31 -9.07
N PHE A 256 -0.70 10.57 -8.74
CA PHE A 256 -0.91 11.63 -9.73
C PHE A 256 0.33 11.86 -10.59
N SER A 257 1.53 11.80 -9.99
CA SER A 257 2.79 11.91 -10.72
C SER A 257 2.98 10.77 -11.72
N ILE A 258 2.61 9.53 -11.36
CA ILE A 258 2.64 8.39 -12.27
C ILE A 258 1.66 8.59 -13.43
N LEU A 259 0.41 8.94 -13.15
CA LEU A 259 -0.60 9.17 -14.18
C LEU A 259 -0.21 10.31 -15.13
N TYR A 260 0.34 11.40 -14.59
CA TYR A 260 0.84 12.52 -15.36
C TYR A 260 1.99 12.10 -16.30
N SER A 261 2.97 11.35 -15.77
CA SER A 261 4.09 10.83 -16.55
C SER A 261 3.63 9.88 -17.66
N MET A 262 2.72 8.95 -17.34
CA MET A 262 2.15 8.02 -18.32
C MET A 262 1.36 8.74 -19.41
N THR A 263 0.54 9.73 -19.05
CA THR A 263 -0.22 10.53 -20.02
C THR A 263 0.72 11.31 -20.93
N SER A 264 1.76 11.93 -20.37
CA SER A 264 2.77 12.65 -21.15
C SER A 264 3.49 11.73 -22.14
N PHE A 265 3.88 10.52 -21.70
CA PHE A 265 4.50 9.53 -22.56
C PHE A 265 3.54 9.05 -23.67
N LEU A 266 2.28 8.78 -23.33
CA LEU A 266 1.25 8.40 -24.28
C LEU A 266 1.07 9.47 -25.36
N LEU A 267 1.00 10.76 -24.99
CA LEU A 267 0.88 11.85 -25.95
C LEU A 267 2.05 11.87 -26.94
N VAL A 268 3.28 11.69 -26.45
CA VAL A 268 4.47 11.60 -27.30
C VAL A 268 4.38 10.41 -28.25
N MET A 269 3.97 9.23 -27.76
CA MET A 269 3.80 8.04 -28.61
C MET A 269 2.77 8.24 -29.72
N VAL A 270 1.62 8.85 -29.40
CA VAL A 270 0.58 9.15 -30.37
C VAL A 270 1.07 10.14 -31.43
N GLN A 271 1.81 11.17 -31.01
CA GLN A 271 2.42 12.14 -31.93
C GLN A 271 3.40 11.48 -32.91
N PHE A 272 4.26 10.57 -32.43
CA PHE A 272 5.20 9.84 -33.29
C PHE A 272 4.52 8.84 -34.24
N LYS A 273 3.31 8.35 -33.92
CA LYS A 273 2.55 7.53 -34.87
C LYS A 273 1.90 8.37 -35.98
N SER A 274 1.51 9.61 -35.67
CA SER A 274 0.79 10.48 -36.62
C SER A 274 1.68 11.11 -37.69
N ASN A 275 3.01 11.07 -37.52
CA ASN A 275 4.01 11.54 -38.48
C ASN A 275 4.63 10.37 -39.23
#